data_AF-A0A942QLL2-F1
#
_entry.id   AF-A0A942QLL2-F1
#
_cell.length_a   1.000
_cell.length_b   1.000
_cell.length_c   1.000
_cell.angle_alpha   90.00
_cell.angle_beta   90.00
_cell.angle_gamma   90.00
#
_symmetry.space_group_name_H-M   'P 1'
#
loop_
_entity.id
_entity.type
_entity.pdbx_description
1 polymer ?
#
loop_
_entity_poly.entity_id
_entity_poly.type
_entity_poly.pdbx_seq_one_letter_code
_entity_poly.pdbx_strand_id
1 'polypeptide(L)'
;MAERSFKAEVEHLRKGEGDTFTGEGILAITKALLENGVGYVGGYQGAPISHLMDVLADAEDLMAELGIRFEANANEAAAAAMLAASVHYPIRGAVTFKGSVGVNVASDALANLASSGVTGGALVIVGEDYGEGSSIMQERSHAFAMKSQFWLLDPRPNLPCITRAVQDGFELSEASNTPVMLMVRIRSCHVTGSFQTRDNQRPRLSVKDALSNPQSDFARVVLPPMSFAHEQDKIRNRWPAAERFIRERQLNEVFGPATAPVGLVLQGGMYNGVIRALQRLGLADIWGNSQVPLYVLNVTYPLLSSEFLDFCDGKDQVLVIEEGQPEFIEQQLSTFLYRAGSSVKLRGKGILPMAGEYTGQVMLDGITAFLKEAAPHMLPALVRAP
;
A
#
# COMPACT_ATOMS: atom_id res chain seq x y z
N MET A 1 13.48 -9.81 -21.66
CA MET A 1 12.18 -10.35 -21.22
C MET A 1 11.22 -10.08 -22.36
N ALA A 2 10.53 -11.07 -22.93
CA ALA A 2 9.60 -10.82 -24.03
C ALA A 2 8.34 -10.15 -23.50
N GLU A 3 7.87 -9.09 -24.17
CA GLU A 3 6.61 -8.40 -23.83
C GLU A 3 5.44 -9.40 -23.89
N ARG A 4 4.64 -9.46 -22.82
CA ARG A 4 3.40 -10.23 -22.81
C ARG A 4 2.29 -9.31 -23.29
N SER A 5 1.59 -9.71 -24.35
CA SER A 5 0.41 -8.98 -24.83
C SER A 5 -0.79 -9.26 -23.92
N PHE A 6 -1.52 -8.20 -23.59
CA PHE A 6 -2.76 -8.15 -22.81
C PHE A 6 -3.93 -7.56 -23.60
N LYS A 7 -3.83 -7.48 -24.94
CA LYS A 7 -4.84 -6.81 -25.79
C LYS A 7 -6.27 -7.29 -25.57
N ALA A 8 -6.48 -8.59 -25.35
CA ALA A 8 -7.82 -9.13 -25.10
C ALA A 8 -8.32 -8.73 -23.70
N GLU A 9 -7.45 -8.76 -22.71
CA GLU A 9 -7.73 -8.43 -21.32
C GLU A 9 -7.97 -6.92 -21.13
N VAL A 10 -7.29 -6.07 -21.91
CA VAL A 10 -7.46 -4.61 -21.90
C VAL A 10 -8.88 -4.18 -22.29
N GLU A 11 -9.60 -4.96 -23.11
CA GLU A 11 -11.01 -4.68 -23.41
C GLU A 11 -11.89 -4.70 -22.14
N HIS A 12 -11.51 -5.46 -21.11
CA HIS A 12 -12.23 -5.44 -19.83
C HIS A 12 -12.09 -4.11 -19.09
N LEU A 13 -11.10 -3.27 -19.42
CA LEU A 13 -10.92 -1.95 -18.83
C LEU A 13 -11.98 -0.93 -19.29
N ARG A 14 -12.70 -1.24 -20.39
CA ARG A 14 -13.80 -0.40 -20.90
C ARG A 14 -15.12 -0.57 -20.15
N LYS A 15 -15.25 -1.59 -19.30
CA LYS A 15 -16.43 -1.84 -18.46
C LYS A 15 -16.80 -0.61 -17.63
N GLY A 16 -18.09 -0.29 -17.57
CA GLY A 16 -18.61 0.92 -16.93
C GLY A 16 -19.30 0.65 -15.60
N GLU A 17 -20.05 1.63 -15.12
CA GLU A 17 -20.92 1.46 -13.96
C GLU A 17 -21.98 0.36 -14.21
N GLY A 18 -22.14 -0.55 -13.25
CA GLY A 18 -23.08 -1.68 -13.33
C GLY A 18 -22.49 -2.95 -13.96
N ASP A 19 -21.29 -2.88 -14.54
CA ASP A 19 -20.56 -4.05 -14.99
C ASP A 19 -19.74 -4.70 -13.85
N THR A 20 -19.34 -5.95 -14.07
CA THR A 20 -18.40 -6.67 -13.19
C THR A 20 -17.10 -6.94 -13.93
N PHE A 21 -15.98 -6.46 -13.36
CA PHE A 21 -14.65 -6.83 -13.80
C PHE A 21 -14.27 -8.19 -13.23
N THR A 22 -13.61 -9.03 -14.04
CA THR A 22 -12.97 -10.28 -13.62
C THR A 22 -11.62 -10.36 -14.30
N GLY A 23 -10.54 -10.56 -13.53
CA GLY A 23 -9.18 -10.58 -14.05
C GLY A 23 -8.11 -10.60 -12.98
N GLU A 24 -6.87 -10.32 -13.38
CA GLU A 24 -5.69 -10.25 -12.51
C GLU A 24 -5.55 -8.88 -11.81
N GLY A 25 -4.78 -8.84 -10.72
CA GLY A 25 -4.54 -7.64 -9.90
C GLY A 25 -3.97 -6.46 -10.68
N ILE A 26 -3.00 -6.69 -11.58
CA ILE A 26 -2.41 -5.61 -12.39
C ILE A 26 -3.44 -4.91 -13.31
N LEU A 27 -4.37 -5.67 -13.90
CA LEU A 27 -5.44 -5.11 -14.72
C LEU A 27 -6.46 -4.35 -13.85
N ALA A 28 -6.74 -4.86 -12.65
CA ALA A 28 -7.60 -4.17 -11.68
C ALA A 28 -7.00 -2.82 -11.25
N ILE A 29 -5.68 -2.76 -11.02
CA ILE A 29 -4.97 -1.49 -10.74
C ILE A 29 -5.14 -0.53 -11.91
N THR A 30 -4.89 -0.97 -13.15
CA THR A 30 -5.09 -0.13 -14.34
C THR A 30 -6.52 0.36 -14.45
N LYS A 31 -7.52 -0.50 -14.26
CA LYS A 31 -8.94 -0.12 -14.25
C LYS A 31 -9.21 0.95 -13.18
N ALA A 32 -8.68 0.76 -11.97
CA ALA A 32 -8.84 1.73 -10.90
C ALA A 32 -8.17 3.07 -11.21
N LEU A 33 -7.02 3.10 -11.88
CA LEU A 33 -6.39 4.35 -12.34
C LEU A 33 -7.32 5.11 -13.30
N LEU A 34 -7.94 4.42 -14.26
CA LEU A 34 -8.89 5.00 -15.21
C LEU A 34 -10.19 5.49 -14.53
N GLU A 35 -10.73 4.73 -13.59
CA GLU A 35 -11.92 5.15 -12.80
C GLU A 35 -11.65 6.38 -11.93
N ASN A 36 -10.39 6.62 -11.55
CA ASN A 36 -10.02 7.73 -10.66
C ASN A 36 -9.49 8.96 -11.41
N GLY A 37 -9.67 9.05 -12.73
CA GLY A 37 -9.36 10.26 -13.50
C GLY A 37 -7.88 10.63 -13.47
N VAL A 38 -7.00 9.62 -13.51
CA VAL A 38 -5.55 9.85 -13.66
C VAL A 38 -5.28 10.65 -14.94
N GLY A 39 -4.39 11.64 -14.89
CA GLY A 39 -4.06 12.48 -16.04
C GLY A 39 -2.81 12.03 -16.79
N TYR A 40 -1.93 11.30 -16.10
CA TYR A 40 -0.77 10.69 -16.72
C TYR A 40 -0.29 9.48 -15.93
N VAL A 41 0.19 8.48 -16.66
CA VAL A 41 0.73 7.23 -16.12
C VAL A 41 2.01 6.86 -16.82
N GLY A 42 2.93 6.24 -16.10
CA GLY A 42 4.20 5.80 -16.67
C GLY A 42 4.95 4.91 -15.72
N GLY A 43 6.20 4.63 -16.02
CA GLY A 43 6.96 3.70 -15.21
C GLY A 43 8.14 3.08 -15.92
N TYR A 44 8.75 2.14 -15.21
CA TYR A 44 9.84 1.32 -15.67
C TYR A 44 9.60 -0.13 -15.25
N GLN A 45 9.85 -1.08 -16.15
CA GLN A 45 9.59 -2.49 -15.91
C GLN A 45 10.44 -3.03 -14.76
N GLY A 46 9.81 -3.72 -13.82
CA GLY A 46 10.51 -4.38 -12.73
C GLY A 46 9.64 -5.37 -11.95
N ALA A 47 10.15 -6.58 -11.73
CA ALA A 47 9.43 -7.64 -11.04
C ALA A 47 9.18 -7.26 -9.57
N PRO A 48 8.06 -7.69 -8.96
CA PRO A 48 6.98 -8.53 -9.50
C PRO A 48 5.93 -7.82 -10.37
N ILE A 49 6.05 -6.51 -10.60
CA ILE A 49 5.03 -5.71 -11.29
C ILE A 49 5.36 -5.39 -12.76
N SER A 50 6.32 -6.10 -13.36
CA SER A 50 6.80 -5.82 -14.72
C SER A 50 5.68 -5.70 -15.76
N HIS A 51 4.68 -6.60 -15.67
CA HIS A 51 3.58 -6.66 -16.62
C HIS A 51 2.57 -5.52 -16.49
N LEU A 52 2.60 -4.71 -15.43
CA LEU A 52 1.75 -3.53 -15.37
C LEU A 52 2.10 -2.54 -16.49
N MET A 53 3.38 -2.39 -16.84
CA MET A 53 3.79 -1.56 -17.98
C MET A 53 3.29 -2.12 -19.31
N ASP A 54 3.27 -3.44 -19.48
CA ASP A 54 2.74 -4.08 -20.69
C ASP A 54 1.23 -3.82 -20.82
N VAL A 55 0.48 -3.92 -19.72
CA VAL A 55 -0.96 -3.58 -19.67
C VAL A 55 -1.19 -2.11 -19.99
N LEU A 56 -0.38 -1.19 -19.46
CA LEU A 56 -0.50 0.24 -19.73
C LEU A 56 -0.20 0.55 -21.20
N ALA A 57 0.80 -0.10 -21.80
CA ALA A 57 1.13 0.06 -23.21
C ALA A 57 -0.02 -0.44 -24.11
N ASP A 58 -0.57 -1.62 -23.85
CA ASP A 58 -1.70 -2.13 -24.62
C ASP A 58 -3.00 -1.32 -24.40
N ALA A 59 -3.12 -0.58 -23.29
CA ALA A 59 -4.24 0.30 -22.99
C ALA A 59 -4.05 1.75 -23.48
N GLU A 60 -3.00 2.06 -24.25
CA GLU A 60 -2.66 3.42 -24.68
C GLU A 60 -3.79 4.09 -25.47
N ASP A 61 -4.43 3.37 -26.40
CA ASP A 61 -5.54 3.91 -27.19
C ASP A 61 -6.73 4.33 -26.30
N LEU A 62 -7.10 3.49 -25.33
CA LEU A 62 -8.15 3.79 -24.35
C LEU A 62 -7.79 5.01 -23.48
N MET A 63 -6.52 5.12 -23.07
CA MET A 63 -6.03 6.27 -22.32
C MET A 63 -6.06 7.55 -23.15
N ALA A 64 -5.68 7.47 -24.43
CA ALA A 64 -5.70 8.60 -25.34
C ALA A 64 -7.13 9.12 -25.58
N GLU A 65 -8.13 8.22 -25.71
CA GLU A 65 -9.55 8.58 -25.77
C GLU A 65 -10.02 9.40 -24.55
N LEU A 66 -9.42 9.15 -23.39
CA LEU A 66 -9.71 9.86 -22.14
C LEU A 66 -8.84 11.12 -21.93
N GLY A 67 -7.86 11.36 -22.79
CA GLY A 67 -6.90 12.46 -22.64
C GLY A 67 -5.82 12.21 -21.58
N ILE A 68 -5.55 10.94 -21.27
CA ILE A 68 -4.54 10.49 -20.32
C ILE A 68 -3.22 10.28 -21.08
N ARG A 69 -2.12 10.82 -20.55
CA ARG A 69 -0.79 10.62 -21.13
C ARG A 69 -0.16 9.33 -20.59
N PHE A 70 0.20 8.40 -21.47
CA PHE A 70 1.10 7.31 -21.15
C PHE A 70 2.55 7.68 -21.49
N GLU A 71 3.51 7.23 -20.67
CA GLU A 71 4.93 7.37 -20.95
C GLU A 71 5.70 6.13 -20.46
N ALA A 72 6.41 5.45 -21.37
CA ALA A 72 7.40 4.44 -21.01
C ALA A 72 8.74 5.13 -20.70
N ASN A 73 9.13 5.18 -19.42
CA ASN A 73 10.32 5.93 -19.01
C ASN A 73 11.60 5.10 -19.19
N ALA A 74 12.75 5.80 -19.31
CA ALA A 74 14.05 5.15 -19.50
C ALA A 74 14.60 4.47 -18.24
N ASN A 75 14.15 4.88 -17.04
CA ASN A 75 14.49 4.30 -15.74
C ASN A 75 13.50 4.80 -14.66
N GLU A 76 13.63 4.26 -13.45
CA GLU A 76 12.78 4.59 -12.30
C GLU A 76 12.89 6.05 -11.86
N ALA A 77 14.07 6.67 -11.99
CA ALA A 77 14.28 8.08 -11.64
C ALA A 77 13.52 9.00 -12.60
N ALA A 78 13.56 8.72 -13.90
CA ALA A 78 12.79 9.46 -14.91
C ALA A 78 11.28 9.25 -14.71
N ALA A 79 10.84 8.04 -14.37
CA ALA A 79 9.46 7.76 -14.01
C ALA A 79 9.04 8.62 -12.80
N ALA A 80 9.77 8.54 -11.68
CA ALA A 80 9.46 9.32 -10.49
C ALA A 80 9.47 10.84 -10.74
N ALA A 81 10.40 11.35 -11.57
CA ALA A 81 10.46 12.75 -11.94
C ALA A 81 9.21 13.23 -12.71
N MET A 82 8.53 12.33 -13.44
CA MET A 82 7.26 12.65 -14.12
C MET A 82 6.17 13.08 -13.13
N LEU A 83 6.22 12.62 -11.87
CA LEU A 83 5.28 13.06 -10.84
C LEU A 83 5.40 14.55 -10.49
N ALA A 84 6.46 15.24 -10.92
CA ALA A 84 6.61 16.68 -10.73
C ALA A 84 5.46 17.50 -11.36
N ALA A 85 4.75 16.98 -12.37
CA ALA A 85 3.55 17.66 -12.88
C ALA A 85 2.45 17.78 -11.80
N SER A 86 2.31 16.80 -10.91
CA SER A 86 1.35 16.84 -9.79
C SER A 86 1.73 17.87 -8.72
N VAL A 87 2.97 18.37 -8.71
CA VAL A 87 3.41 19.44 -7.79
C VAL A 87 2.74 20.76 -8.13
N HIS A 88 2.81 21.13 -9.42
CA HIS A 88 2.39 22.44 -9.91
C HIS A 88 0.94 22.47 -10.39
N TYR A 89 0.38 21.31 -10.77
CA TYR A 89 -0.96 21.23 -11.33
C TYR A 89 -1.84 20.26 -10.52
N PRO A 90 -3.16 20.51 -10.45
CA PRO A 90 -4.13 19.60 -9.83
C PRO A 90 -4.44 18.42 -10.76
N ILE A 91 -3.40 17.73 -11.24
CA ILE A 91 -3.48 16.57 -12.13
C ILE A 91 -3.05 15.34 -11.34
N ARG A 92 -3.87 14.30 -11.37
CA ARG A 92 -3.50 13.02 -10.75
C ARG A 92 -2.44 12.32 -11.60
N GLY A 93 -1.33 11.93 -11.00
CA GLY A 93 -0.23 11.22 -11.65
C GLY A 93 0.05 9.88 -10.99
N ALA A 94 0.30 8.84 -11.79
CA ALA A 94 0.77 7.55 -11.27
C ALA A 94 2.02 7.05 -11.98
N VAL A 95 2.92 6.43 -11.23
CA VAL A 95 4.11 5.78 -11.79
C VAL A 95 4.27 4.39 -11.21
N THR A 96 4.82 3.46 -11.98
CA THR A 96 5.08 2.10 -11.52
C THR A 96 6.52 1.67 -11.75
N PHE A 97 7.10 0.98 -10.77
CA PHE A 97 8.40 0.32 -10.90
C PHE A 97 8.60 -0.70 -9.77
N LYS A 98 9.75 -1.39 -9.78
CA LYS A 98 10.13 -2.29 -8.70
C LYS A 98 10.27 -1.54 -7.37
N GLY A 99 9.96 -2.20 -6.25
CA GLY A 99 10.08 -1.70 -4.88
C GLY A 99 11.49 -1.31 -4.47
N SER A 100 12.08 -2.00 -3.50
CA SER A 100 13.33 -1.59 -2.83
C SER A 100 14.38 -0.93 -3.75
N VAL A 101 14.79 -1.61 -4.82
CA VAL A 101 15.87 -1.15 -5.72
C VAL A 101 15.42 -0.07 -6.70
N GLY A 102 14.19 -0.13 -7.19
CA GLY A 102 13.65 0.89 -8.10
C GLY A 102 13.41 2.20 -7.36
N VAL A 103 12.87 2.11 -6.14
CA VAL A 103 12.77 3.24 -5.21
C VAL A 103 14.14 3.79 -4.84
N ASN A 104 15.17 2.94 -4.72
CA ASN A 104 16.55 3.41 -4.51
C ASN A 104 17.06 4.24 -5.70
N VAL A 105 16.89 3.74 -6.93
CA VAL A 105 17.23 4.49 -8.17
C VAL A 105 16.45 5.80 -8.24
N ALA A 106 15.16 5.77 -7.88
CA ALA A 106 14.28 6.93 -7.90
C ALA A 106 14.40 7.86 -6.68
N SER A 107 15.25 7.54 -5.69
CA SER A 107 15.16 8.16 -4.36
C SER A 107 15.34 9.68 -4.37
N ASP A 108 16.14 10.24 -5.28
CA ASP A 108 16.37 11.68 -5.36
C ASP A 108 15.14 12.43 -5.89
N ALA A 109 14.57 11.96 -7.00
CA ALA A 109 13.33 12.51 -7.56
C ALA A 109 12.17 12.41 -6.56
N LEU A 110 12.07 11.26 -5.88
CA LEU A 110 11.10 11.01 -4.82
C LEU A 110 11.29 11.96 -3.62
N ALA A 111 12.53 12.17 -3.17
CA ALA A 111 12.80 13.09 -2.06
C ALA A 111 12.40 14.55 -2.41
N ASN A 112 12.65 14.99 -3.64
CA ASN A 112 12.22 16.30 -4.12
C ASN A 112 10.70 16.43 -4.19
N LEU A 113 10.02 15.43 -4.77
CA LEU A 113 8.56 15.36 -4.86
C LEU A 113 7.91 15.44 -3.47
N ALA A 114 8.36 14.60 -2.53
CA ALA A 114 7.81 14.58 -1.18
C ALA A 114 8.12 15.86 -0.41
N SER A 115 9.29 16.47 -0.62
CA SER A 115 9.65 17.74 0.02
C SER A 115 8.73 18.87 -0.42
N SER A 116 8.62 19.10 -1.73
CA SER A 116 7.73 20.11 -2.30
C SER A 116 6.25 19.88 -1.93
N GLY A 117 5.86 18.61 -1.81
CA GLY A 117 4.46 18.22 -1.70
C GLY A 117 3.75 18.29 -3.05
N VAL A 118 2.55 17.74 -3.11
CA VAL A 118 1.77 17.65 -4.35
C VAL A 118 0.45 18.39 -4.24
N THR A 119 -0.01 18.93 -5.36
CA THR A 119 -1.30 19.61 -5.51
C THR A 119 -2.33 18.68 -6.14
N GLY A 120 -1.93 17.94 -7.19
CA GLY A 120 -2.67 16.78 -7.69
C GLY A 120 -2.26 15.51 -6.96
N GLY A 121 -3.16 14.52 -6.87
CA GLY A 121 -2.83 13.26 -6.22
C GLY A 121 -1.70 12.53 -6.95
N ALA A 122 -0.66 12.11 -6.23
CA ALA A 122 0.49 11.42 -6.80
C ALA A 122 0.65 10.02 -6.20
N LEU A 123 0.63 9.00 -7.06
CA LEU A 123 0.71 7.59 -6.67
C LEU A 123 1.98 6.94 -7.23
N VAL A 124 2.74 6.27 -6.37
CA VAL A 124 3.90 5.45 -6.73
C VAL A 124 3.55 4.00 -6.46
N ILE A 125 3.26 3.24 -7.52
CA ILE A 125 2.90 1.83 -7.42
C ILE A 125 4.20 1.03 -7.44
N VAL A 126 4.45 0.28 -6.38
CA VAL A 126 5.69 -0.51 -6.25
C VAL A 126 5.39 -1.99 -6.11
N GLY A 127 6.07 -2.80 -6.92
CA GLY A 127 6.11 -4.24 -6.74
C GLY A 127 7.19 -4.63 -5.73
N GLU A 128 6.81 -5.22 -4.59
CA GLU A 128 7.76 -5.72 -3.59
C GLU A 128 7.36 -7.13 -3.13
N ASP A 129 8.31 -8.06 -3.09
CA ASP A 129 8.09 -9.39 -2.53
C ASP A 129 9.26 -9.80 -1.63
N TYR A 130 8.94 -10.60 -0.62
CA TYR A 130 9.93 -11.19 0.27
C TYR A 130 9.99 -12.71 0.01
N GLY A 131 11.12 -13.19 -0.51
CA GLY A 131 11.45 -14.61 -0.72
C GLY A 131 10.68 -15.39 -1.80
N GLU A 132 9.67 -14.81 -2.45
CA GLU A 132 8.89 -15.47 -3.52
C GLU A 132 9.61 -15.52 -4.89
N GLY A 133 10.94 -15.30 -4.88
CA GLY A 133 11.84 -15.55 -6.00
C GLY A 133 11.82 -14.54 -7.15
N SER A 134 10.94 -13.53 -7.13
CA SER A 134 10.90 -12.51 -8.19
C SER A 134 11.80 -11.31 -7.90
N SER A 135 12.04 -10.98 -6.62
CA SER A 135 13.04 -9.98 -6.22
C SER A 135 14.44 -10.53 -5.97
N ILE A 136 15.41 -9.92 -6.65
CA ILE A 136 16.85 -10.19 -6.47
C ILE A 136 17.35 -9.76 -5.08
N MET A 137 16.98 -8.57 -4.61
CA MET A 137 17.37 -8.06 -3.28
C MET A 137 16.19 -8.04 -2.32
N GLN A 138 16.38 -8.67 -1.18
CA GLN A 138 15.38 -8.88 -0.13
C GLN A 138 15.46 -7.74 0.89
N GLU A 139 14.99 -6.57 0.44
CA GLU A 139 14.97 -5.31 1.19
C GLU A 139 13.57 -4.69 1.13
N ARG A 140 13.33 -3.62 1.90
CA ARG A 140 12.00 -3.00 2.04
C ARG A 140 11.97 -1.56 1.55
N SER A 141 10.99 -1.21 0.72
CA SER A 141 10.65 0.15 0.33
C SER A 141 10.19 1.01 1.52
N HIS A 142 9.75 0.38 2.61
CA HIS A 142 9.29 1.06 3.83
C HIS A 142 10.32 2.09 4.35
N ALA A 143 11.61 1.76 4.35
CA ALA A 143 12.67 2.67 4.80
C ALA A 143 12.69 3.99 3.99
N PHE A 144 12.39 3.93 2.70
CA PHE A 144 12.31 5.11 1.83
C PHE A 144 11.05 5.93 2.09
N ALA A 145 9.92 5.27 2.37
CA ALA A 145 8.69 5.94 2.78
C ALA A 145 8.91 6.76 4.06
N MET A 146 9.60 6.17 5.05
CA MET A 146 9.98 6.86 6.29
C MET A 146 10.99 7.99 6.06
N LYS A 147 12.04 7.72 5.28
CA LYS A 147 13.11 8.70 4.99
C LYS A 147 12.55 9.97 4.34
N SER A 148 11.71 9.81 3.33
CA SER A 148 11.26 10.93 2.49
C SER A 148 9.86 11.45 2.85
N GLN A 149 9.15 10.76 3.75
CA GLN A 149 7.76 11.00 4.13
C GLN A 149 6.78 10.79 2.96
N PHE A 150 6.70 9.55 2.47
CA PHE A 150 5.61 9.07 1.62
C PHE A 150 4.63 8.29 2.46
N TRP A 151 3.32 8.40 2.22
CA TRP A 151 2.39 7.46 2.85
C TRP A 151 2.45 6.12 2.13
N LEU A 152 2.45 5.02 2.88
CA LEU A 152 2.62 3.67 2.36
C LEU A 152 1.35 2.85 2.59
N LEU A 153 0.71 2.47 1.49
CA LEU A 153 -0.42 1.55 1.47
C LEU A 153 0.06 0.12 1.17
N ASP A 154 -0.44 -0.85 1.93
CA ASP A 154 -0.23 -2.30 1.74
C ASP A 154 -1.59 -3.01 1.85
N PRO A 155 -2.49 -2.83 0.87
CA PRO A 155 -3.87 -3.28 0.98
C PRO A 155 -3.98 -4.80 1.02
N ARG A 156 -5.10 -5.29 1.58
CA ARG A 156 -5.43 -6.71 1.52
C ARG A 156 -5.37 -7.27 0.08
N PRO A 157 -4.85 -8.49 -0.12
CA PRO A 157 -4.66 -9.09 -1.43
C PRO A 157 -5.97 -9.65 -2.02
N ASN A 158 -6.89 -8.74 -2.36
CA ASN A 158 -8.10 -9.01 -3.15
C ASN A 158 -8.45 -7.78 -4.01
N LEU A 159 -9.11 -7.98 -5.16
CA LEU A 159 -9.34 -6.89 -6.12
C LEU A 159 -10.15 -5.71 -5.55
N PRO A 160 -11.25 -5.91 -4.80
CA PRO A 160 -11.97 -4.77 -4.20
C PRO A 160 -11.09 -3.90 -3.31
N CYS A 161 -10.23 -4.49 -2.49
CA CYS A 161 -9.34 -3.74 -1.60
C CYS A 161 -8.22 -3.03 -2.39
N ILE A 162 -7.62 -3.70 -3.38
CA ILE A 162 -6.56 -3.12 -4.22
C ILE A 162 -7.08 -1.92 -5.02
N THR A 163 -8.24 -2.05 -5.66
CA THR A 163 -8.84 -0.98 -6.45
C THR A 163 -9.30 0.19 -5.58
N ARG A 164 -9.88 -0.10 -4.41
CA ARG A 164 -10.19 0.92 -3.41
C ARG A 164 -8.92 1.64 -2.92
N ALA A 165 -7.81 0.94 -2.71
CA ALA A 165 -6.55 1.56 -2.28
C ALA A 165 -5.95 2.52 -3.32
N VAL A 166 -6.20 2.30 -4.63
CA VAL A 166 -5.83 3.28 -5.67
C VAL A 166 -6.63 4.58 -5.50
N GLN A 167 -7.94 4.46 -5.28
CA GLN A 167 -8.80 5.62 -5.00
C GLN A 167 -8.36 6.34 -3.71
N ASP A 168 -8.28 5.59 -2.61
CA ASP A 168 -7.90 6.12 -1.31
C ASP A 168 -6.50 6.73 -1.35
N GLY A 169 -5.58 6.19 -2.15
CA GLY A 169 -4.24 6.73 -2.36
C GLY A 169 -4.25 8.11 -3.03
N PHE A 170 -5.04 8.30 -4.10
CA PHE A 170 -5.19 9.63 -4.71
C PHE A 170 -5.85 10.62 -3.75
N GLU A 171 -6.94 10.24 -3.11
CA GLU A 171 -7.68 11.11 -2.19
C GLU A 171 -6.84 11.48 -0.95
N LEU A 172 -6.11 10.53 -0.38
CA LEU A 172 -5.17 10.77 0.73
C LEU A 172 -4.04 11.69 0.28
N SER A 173 -3.52 11.50 -0.94
CA SER A 173 -2.45 12.34 -1.48
C SER A 173 -2.89 13.80 -1.61
N GLU A 174 -4.09 14.02 -2.12
CA GLU A 174 -4.70 15.34 -2.29
C GLU A 174 -5.04 15.99 -0.94
N ALA A 175 -5.64 15.23 -0.01
CA ALA A 175 -6.04 15.71 1.31
C ALA A 175 -4.84 16.11 2.20
N SER A 176 -3.69 15.48 1.97
CA SER A 176 -2.48 15.69 2.79
C SER A 176 -1.33 16.37 2.05
N ASN A 177 -1.50 16.73 0.78
CA ASN A 177 -0.46 17.28 -0.10
C ASN A 177 0.84 16.45 -0.13
N THR A 178 0.74 15.15 0.06
CA THR A 178 1.89 14.23 0.16
C THR A 178 1.73 13.09 -0.85
N PRO A 179 2.78 12.71 -1.60
CA PRO A 179 2.71 11.54 -2.47
C PRO A 179 2.49 10.24 -1.69
N VAL A 180 1.78 9.30 -2.31
CA VAL A 180 1.44 8.00 -1.72
C VAL A 180 2.13 6.89 -2.50
N MET A 181 2.74 5.95 -1.78
CA MET A 181 3.27 4.71 -2.30
C MET A 181 2.24 3.60 -2.09
N LEU A 182 1.80 2.97 -3.17
CA LEU A 182 0.96 1.77 -3.15
C LEU A 182 1.86 0.56 -3.35
N MET A 183 2.12 -0.16 -2.28
CA MET A 183 2.88 -1.40 -2.34
C MET A 183 1.95 -2.55 -2.72
N VAL A 184 2.36 -3.31 -3.74
CA VAL A 184 1.68 -4.53 -4.16
C VAL A 184 2.66 -5.67 -4.19
N ARG A 185 2.29 -6.74 -3.48
CA ARG A 185 3.09 -7.96 -3.40
C ARG A 185 2.84 -8.83 -4.62
N ILE A 186 3.75 -9.74 -4.92
CA ILE A 186 3.60 -10.68 -6.04
C ILE A 186 2.24 -11.40 -6.04
N ARG A 187 1.76 -11.84 -4.86
CA ARG A 187 0.43 -12.46 -4.73
C ARG A 187 -0.69 -11.48 -5.05
N SER A 188 -0.55 -10.20 -4.70
CA SER A 188 -1.50 -9.14 -5.08
C SER A 188 -1.44 -8.80 -6.57
N CYS A 189 -0.27 -8.88 -7.20
CA CYS A 189 -0.13 -8.67 -8.64
C CYS A 189 -0.84 -9.75 -9.45
N HIS A 190 -0.73 -11.01 -9.00
CA HIS A 190 -1.27 -12.19 -9.69
C HIS A 190 -2.59 -12.71 -9.10
N VAL A 191 -3.14 -12.05 -8.09
CA VAL A 191 -4.45 -12.45 -7.55
C VAL A 191 -5.50 -12.28 -8.64
N THR A 192 -6.33 -13.29 -8.81
CA THR A 192 -7.51 -13.21 -9.66
C THR A 192 -8.76 -13.04 -8.80
N GLY A 193 -9.70 -12.25 -9.29
CA GLY A 193 -10.94 -11.99 -8.57
C GLY A 193 -11.91 -11.18 -9.41
N SER A 194 -12.90 -10.60 -8.73
CA SER A 194 -13.86 -9.70 -9.36
C SER A 194 -14.23 -8.53 -8.47
N PHE A 195 -14.69 -7.44 -9.08
CA PHE A 195 -15.25 -6.27 -8.40
C PHE A 195 -16.24 -5.55 -9.32
N GLN A 196 -17.15 -4.75 -8.73
CA GLN A 196 -18.07 -3.91 -9.49
C GLN A 196 -17.33 -2.70 -10.03
N THR A 197 -17.44 -2.45 -11.32
CA THR A 197 -16.75 -1.32 -11.97
C THR A 197 -17.56 -0.04 -11.88
N ARG A 198 -16.86 1.08 -12.07
CA ARG A 198 -17.41 2.41 -12.31
C ARG A 198 -16.98 2.89 -13.69
N ASP A 199 -17.61 3.97 -14.14
CA ASP A 199 -17.21 4.62 -15.38
C ASP A 199 -15.78 5.15 -15.30
N ASN A 200 -15.04 4.99 -16.40
CA ASN A 200 -13.74 5.63 -16.56
C ASN A 200 -13.91 7.14 -16.61
N GLN A 201 -13.03 7.86 -15.94
CA GLN A 201 -13.12 9.32 -15.82
C GLN A 201 -11.98 9.98 -16.59
N ARG A 202 -12.29 11.05 -17.31
CA ARG A 202 -11.26 11.94 -17.84
C ARG A 202 -10.63 12.74 -16.68
N PRO A 203 -9.33 13.08 -16.76
CA PRO A 203 -8.72 13.97 -15.78
C PRO A 203 -9.39 15.34 -15.84
N ARG A 204 -9.55 15.99 -14.67
CA ARG A 204 -10.13 17.36 -14.60
C ARG A 204 -9.30 18.39 -15.36
N LEU A 205 -7.99 18.18 -15.42
CA LEU A 205 -7.02 18.96 -16.19
C LEU A 205 -6.08 17.96 -16.87
N SER A 206 -5.99 17.98 -18.20
CA SER A 206 -5.07 17.10 -18.91
C SER A 206 -3.65 17.68 -18.95
N VAL A 207 -2.65 16.84 -19.23
CA VAL A 207 -1.27 17.29 -19.46
C VAL A 207 -1.19 18.27 -20.65
N LYS A 208 -2.01 18.04 -21.68
CA LYS A 208 -2.08 18.93 -22.86
C LYS A 208 -2.59 20.32 -22.50
N ASP A 209 -3.59 20.40 -21.62
CA ASP A 209 -4.14 21.67 -21.14
C ASP A 209 -3.11 22.43 -20.31
N ALA A 210 -2.41 21.73 -19.41
CA ALA A 210 -1.34 22.31 -18.60
C ALA A 210 -0.17 22.84 -19.44
N LEU A 211 0.22 22.12 -20.51
CA LEU A 211 1.24 22.62 -21.45
C LEU A 211 0.79 23.85 -22.24
N SER A 212 -0.52 23.97 -22.49
CA SER A 212 -1.09 25.12 -23.20
C SER A 212 -1.18 26.37 -22.33
N ASN A 213 -1.21 26.21 -21.00
CA ASN A 213 -1.21 27.30 -20.03
C ASN A 213 -0.31 26.96 -18.83
N PRO A 214 1.02 27.07 -18.98
CA PRO A 214 1.96 26.62 -17.96
C PRO A 214 1.88 27.47 -16.69
N GLN A 215 1.83 26.80 -15.55
CA GLN A 215 1.88 27.40 -14.22
C GLN A 215 3.18 27.01 -13.53
N SER A 216 3.73 27.94 -12.75
CA SER A 216 4.88 27.69 -11.90
C SER A 216 4.68 28.42 -10.59
N ASP A 217 4.99 27.73 -9.50
CA ASP A 217 5.01 28.29 -8.16
C ASP A 217 6.41 28.11 -7.59
N PHE A 218 7.14 29.20 -7.43
CA PHE A 218 8.50 29.17 -6.89
C PHE A 218 8.52 28.67 -5.44
N ALA A 219 7.41 28.83 -4.70
CA ALA A 219 7.28 28.30 -3.35
C ALA A 219 7.32 26.76 -3.31
N ARG A 220 7.09 26.08 -4.44
CA ARG A 220 7.22 24.62 -4.58
C ARG A 220 8.65 24.17 -4.89
N VAL A 221 9.56 25.07 -5.22
CA VAL A 221 10.96 24.69 -5.51
C VAL A 221 11.69 24.44 -4.19
N VAL A 222 12.40 23.30 -4.11
CA VAL A 222 13.11 22.87 -2.89
C VAL A 222 14.47 23.58 -2.77
N LEU A 223 14.43 24.88 -2.50
CA LEU A 223 15.60 25.72 -2.27
C LEU A 223 15.41 26.57 -1.01
N PRO A 224 16.48 26.97 -0.29
CA PRO A 224 16.35 27.92 0.81
C PRO A 224 15.70 29.24 0.36
N PRO A 225 14.77 29.83 1.14
CA PRO A 225 14.31 29.39 2.46
C PRO A 225 13.17 28.35 2.45
N MET A 226 12.60 28.01 1.28
CA MET A 226 11.45 27.12 1.15
C MET A 226 11.71 25.71 1.67
N SER A 227 12.94 25.21 1.57
CA SER A 227 13.34 23.90 2.13
C SER A 227 12.95 23.73 3.60
N PHE A 228 13.15 24.75 4.43
CA PHE A 228 12.78 24.72 5.85
C PHE A 228 11.27 24.86 6.05
N ALA A 229 10.60 25.66 5.22
CA ALA A 229 9.15 25.81 5.26
C ALA A 229 8.46 24.48 4.91
N HIS A 230 8.95 23.78 3.90
CA HIS A 230 8.47 22.45 3.47
C HIS A 230 8.62 21.40 4.57
N GLU A 231 9.76 21.38 5.27
CA GLU A 231 9.98 20.49 6.40
C GLU A 231 8.98 20.75 7.54
N GLN A 232 8.76 22.00 7.92
CA GLN A 232 7.78 22.34 8.94
C GLN A 232 6.35 21.98 8.51
N ASP A 233 6.01 22.22 7.25
CA ASP A 233 4.71 21.91 6.67
C ASP A 233 4.42 20.39 6.67
N LYS A 234 5.42 19.56 6.35
CA LYS A 234 5.34 18.10 6.44
C LYS A 234 4.84 17.61 7.80
N ILE A 235 5.33 18.20 8.88
CA ILE A 235 5.02 17.78 10.26
C ILE A 235 3.78 18.48 10.82
N ARG A 236 3.65 19.80 10.60
CA ARG A 236 2.57 20.59 11.22
C ARG A 236 1.23 20.43 10.51
N ASN A 237 1.24 20.21 9.19
CA ASN A 237 0.03 20.22 8.37
C ASN A 237 -0.22 18.87 7.72
N ARG A 238 0.73 18.37 6.93
CA ARG A 238 0.52 17.18 6.07
C ARG A 238 0.34 15.90 6.88
N TRP A 239 1.20 15.66 7.87
CA TRP A 239 1.10 14.48 8.72
C TRP A 239 -0.24 14.42 9.48
N PRO A 240 -0.66 15.46 10.23
CA PRO A 240 -1.98 15.46 10.86
C PRO A 240 -3.14 15.35 9.87
N ALA A 241 -3.02 15.91 8.66
CA ALA A 241 -4.03 15.77 7.63
C ALA A 241 -4.17 14.32 7.15
N ALA A 242 -3.04 13.62 6.96
CA ALA A 242 -3.04 12.20 6.64
C ALA A 242 -3.68 11.37 7.75
N GLU A 243 -3.27 11.57 9.01
CA GLU A 243 -3.84 10.82 10.14
C GLU A 243 -5.36 11.03 10.27
N ARG A 244 -5.85 12.27 10.09
CA ARG A 244 -7.28 12.55 10.07
C ARG A 244 -7.98 11.81 8.94
N PHE A 245 -7.47 11.92 7.72
CA PHE A 245 -8.05 11.27 6.54
C PHE A 245 -8.13 9.75 6.72
N ILE A 246 -7.04 9.12 7.16
CA ILE A 246 -6.93 7.67 7.35
C ILE A 246 -8.01 7.20 8.34
N ARG A 247 -8.13 7.89 9.48
CA ARG A 247 -9.08 7.55 10.54
C ARG A 247 -10.53 7.80 10.12
N GLU A 248 -10.84 8.94 9.53
CA GLU A 248 -12.20 9.30 9.10
C GLU A 248 -12.73 8.40 7.99
N ARG A 249 -11.85 7.95 7.09
CA ARG A 249 -12.19 7.01 6.01
C ARG A 249 -12.06 5.54 6.40
N GLN A 250 -11.60 5.26 7.62
CA GLN A 250 -11.38 3.92 8.16
C GLN A 250 -10.59 3.05 7.19
N LEU A 251 -9.41 3.52 6.77
CA LEU A 251 -8.60 2.80 5.78
C LEU A 251 -8.05 1.48 6.35
N ASN A 252 -7.72 1.46 7.64
CA ASN A 252 -7.38 0.23 8.36
C ASN A 252 -8.65 -0.49 8.82
N GLU A 253 -8.57 -1.82 8.92
CA GLU A 253 -9.74 -2.67 9.20
C GLU A 253 -9.56 -3.44 10.51
N VAL A 254 -10.65 -3.64 11.25
CA VAL A 254 -10.67 -4.49 12.45
C VAL A 254 -11.64 -5.65 12.24
N PHE A 255 -11.20 -6.88 12.52
CA PHE A 255 -12.01 -8.09 12.39
C PHE A 255 -12.04 -8.89 13.69
N GLY A 256 -13.01 -9.79 13.80
CA GLY A 256 -13.16 -10.71 14.92
C GLY A 256 -13.87 -10.08 16.13
N PRO A 257 -13.81 -10.71 17.31
CA PRO A 257 -14.51 -10.23 18.50
C PRO A 257 -13.91 -8.90 18.99
N ALA A 258 -14.75 -8.02 19.53
CA ALA A 258 -14.30 -6.75 20.10
C ALA A 258 -13.42 -6.95 21.35
N THR A 259 -13.74 -7.98 22.15
CA THR A 259 -13.06 -8.29 23.42
C THR A 259 -12.42 -9.67 23.35
N ALA A 260 -11.11 -9.74 23.55
CA ALA A 260 -10.37 -10.97 23.78
C ALA A 260 -9.07 -10.62 24.54
N PRO A 261 -8.46 -11.56 25.28
CA PRO A 261 -7.21 -11.29 26.01
C PRO A 261 -6.01 -11.09 25.08
N VAL A 262 -6.13 -11.45 23.79
CA VAL A 262 -5.06 -11.32 22.80
C VAL A 262 -5.56 -10.73 21.49
N GLY A 263 -4.65 -10.21 20.65
CA GLY A 263 -4.97 -9.74 19.30
C GLY A 263 -3.79 -9.85 18.34
N LEU A 264 -4.08 -9.84 17.04
CA LEU A 264 -3.07 -9.85 15.97
C LEU A 264 -3.08 -8.50 15.24
N VAL A 265 -1.91 -7.90 15.05
CA VAL A 265 -1.71 -6.71 14.20
C VAL A 265 -0.92 -7.16 12.98
N LEU A 266 -1.37 -6.84 11.77
CA LEU A 266 -0.76 -7.36 10.56
C LEU A 266 -0.79 -6.35 9.42
N GLN A 267 0.22 -6.40 8.56
CA GLN A 267 0.16 -5.70 7.28
C GLN A 267 -0.97 -6.27 6.41
N GLY A 268 -1.70 -5.41 5.67
CA GLY A 268 -2.82 -5.84 4.84
C GLY A 268 -2.46 -6.90 3.83
N GLY A 269 -1.31 -6.78 3.16
CA GLY A 269 -0.77 -7.79 2.25
C GLY A 269 -0.59 -9.19 2.84
N MET A 270 -0.51 -9.32 4.17
CA MET A 270 -0.33 -10.60 4.89
C MET A 270 -1.66 -11.26 5.29
N TYR A 271 -2.80 -10.57 5.09
CA TYR A 271 -4.12 -10.98 5.59
C TYR A 271 -4.50 -12.43 5.22
N ASN A 272 -4.39 -12.80 3.95
CA ASN A 272 -4.80 -14.14 3.50
C ASN A 272 -3.98 -15.25 4.18
N GLY A 273 -2.69 -15.02 4.42
CA GLY A 273 -1.84 -15.99 5.10
C GLY A 273 -2.19 -16.13 6.59
N VAL A 274 -2.53 -15.02 7.26
CA VAL A 274 -2.99 -15.04 8.66
C VAL A 274 -4.33 -15.75 8.80
N ILE A 275 -5.30 -15.42 7.94
CA ILE A 275 -6.60 -16.12 7.93
C ILE A 275 -6.41 -17.60 7.66
N ARG A 276 -5.54 -17.98 6.72
CA ARG A 276 -5.28 -19.40 6.44
C ARG A 276 -4.68 -20.13 7.65
N ALA A 277 -3.76 -19.50 8.38
CA ALA A 277 -3.22 -20.07 9.61
C ALA A 277 -4.30 -20.24 10.68
N LEU A 278 -5.14 -19.23 10.89
CA LEU A 278 -6.27 -19.30 11.84
C LEU A 278 -7.29 -20.38 11.46
N GLN A 279 -7.60 -20.55 10.17
CA GLN A 279 -8.45 -21.64 9.68
C GLN A 279 -7.86 -23.02 10.03
N ARG A 280 -6.55 -23.21 9.83
CA ARG A 280 -5.87 -24.47 10.19
C ARG A 280 -5.92 -24.75 11.70
N LEU A 281 -6.04 -23.69 12.52
CA LEU A 281 -6.19 -23.79 13.98
C LEU A 281 -7.65 -23.91 14.43
N GLY A 282 -8.63 -23.86 13.52
CA GLY A 282 -10.06 -23.85 13.86
C GLY A 282 -10.55 -22.52 14.45
N LEU A 283 -9.76 -21.45 14.30
CA LEU A 283 -10.02 -20.11 14.83
C LEU A 283 -10.53 -19.13 13.77
N ALA A 284 -10.72 -19.58 12.53
CA ALA A 284 -11.42 -18.82 11.51
C ALA A 284 -12.24 -19.76 10.63
N ASP A 285 -13.37 -19.28 10.11
CA ASP A 285 -14.19 -20.04 9.16
C ASP A 285 -13.73 -19.84 7.70
N ILE A 286 -14.43 -20.51 6.76
CA ILE A 286 -14.14 -20.41 5.32
C ILE A 286 -14.40 -19.02 4.74
N TRP A 287 -15.19 -18.20 5.41
CA TRP A 287 -15.52 -16.82 5.01
C TRP A 287 -14.52 -15.81 5.56
N GLY A 288 -13.60 -16.25 6.41
CA GLY A 288 -12.58 -15.40 7.04
C GLY A 288 -13.03 -14.76 8.35
N ASN A 289 -14.17 -15.16 8.92
CA ASN A 289 -14.59 -14.69 10.23
C ASN A 289 -13.66 -15.28 11.30
N SER A 290 -12.87 -14.40 11.92
CA SER A 290 -11.87 -14.76 12.91
C SER A 290 -12.44 -14.78 14.33
N GLN A 291 -12.04 -15.76 15.14
CA GLN A 291 -12.27 -15.80 16.58
C GLN A 291 -11.18 -15.05 17.38
N VAL A 292 -10.11 -14.61 16.70
CA VAL A 292 -9.06 -13.77 17.26
C VAL A 292 -9.21 -12.35 16.69
N PRO A 293 -9.20 -11.28 17.51
CA PRO A 293 -9.24 -9.91 17.00
C PRO A 293 -8.06 -9.63 16.08
N LEU A 294 -8.33 -9.03 14.91
CA LEU A 294 -7.32 -8.66 13.92
C LEU A 294 -7.36 -7.16 13.69
N TYR A 295 -6.20 -6.49 13.72
CA TYR A 295 -6.04 -5.11 13.27
C TYR A 295 -5.17 -5.08 12.01
N VAL A 296 -5.84 -4.90 10.87
CA VAL A 296 -5.26 -5.00 9.54
C VAL A 296 -4.84 -3.61 9.06
N LEU A 297 -3.53 -3.42 8.94
CA LEU A 297 -2.88 -2.21 8.50
C LEU A 297 -2.84 -2.17 6.97
N ASN A 298 -3.87 -1.60 6.34
CA ASN A 298 -3.83 -1.26 4.91
C ASN A 298 -2.99 0.01 4.69
N VAL A 299 -2.81 0.84 5.72
CA VAL A 299 -1.83 1.92 5.77
C VAL A 299 -0.72 1.51 6.74
N THR A 300 0.47 1.24 6.22
CA THR A 300 1.63 0.82 7.03
C THR A 300 2.54 1.98 7.42
N TYR A 301 2.38 3.13 6.77
CA TYR A 301 2.97 4.40 7.20
C TYR A 301 2.11 5.58 6.67
N PRO A 302 1.67 6.53 7.50
CA PRO A 302 1.91 6.60 8.94
C PRO A 302 1.02 5.61 9.70
N LEU A 303 1.53 5.05 10.80
CA LEU A 303 0.71 4.28 11.73
C LEU A 303 -0.07 5.22 12.66
N LEU A 304 -1.33 4.87 12.95
CA LEU A 304 -2.19 5.65 13.83
C LEU A 304 -2.11 5.13 15.27
N SER A 305 -1.55 5.97 16.16
CA SER A 305 -1.44 5.63 17.59
C SER A 305 -2.79 5.43 18.25
N SER A 306 -3.80 6.26 17.93
CA SER A 306 -5.15 6.15 18.48
C SER A 306 -5.81 4.82 18.11
N GLU A 307 -5.88 4.47 16.82
CA GLU A 307 -6.47 3.20 16.37
C GLU A 307 -5.79 1.99 17.00
N PHE A 308 -4.45 2.02 17.11
CA PHE A 308 -3.71 0.93 17.73
C PHE A 308 -3.96 0.81 19.24
N LEU A 309 -3.99 1.93 19.97
CA LEU A 309 -4.27 1.91 21.41
C LEU A 309 -5.70 1.48 21.70
N ASP A 310 -6.67 1.93 20.89
CA ASP A 310 -8.06 1.48 20.95
C ASP A 310 -8.16 -0.03 20.68
N PHE A 311 -7.40 -0.54 19.70
CA PHE A 311 -7.31 -1.98 19.46
C PHE A 311 -6.67 -2.73 20.62
N CYS A 312 -5.70 -2.14 21.31
CA CYS A 312 -5.03 -2.75 22.46
C CYS A 312 -5.87 -2.75 23.75
N ASP A 313 -6.95 -1.97 23.81
CA ASP A 313 -7.79 -1.90 25.01
C ASP A 313 -8.37 -3.28 25.39
N GLY A 314 -8.29 -3.59 26.69
CA GLY A 314 -8.70 -4.86 27.26
C GLY A 314 -7.86 -6.09 26.88
N LYS A 315 -6.71 -5.93 26.20
CA LYS A 315 -5.81 -7.05 25.82
C LYS A 315 -4.62 -7.15 26.76
N ASP A 316 -4.17 -8.37 27.02
CA ASP A 316 -2.93 -8.62 27.76
C ASP A 316 -1.72 -8.58 26.83
N GLN A 317 -1.86 -9.14 25.62
CA GLN A 317 -0.77 -9.30 24.67
C GLN A 317 -1.26 -9.14 23.22
N VAL A 318 -0.42 -8.59 22.36
CA VAL A 318 -0.68 -8.54 20.92
C VAL A 318 0.53 -9.00 20.11
N LEU A 319 0.29 -9.71 19.02
CA LEU A 319 1.33 -10.18 18.09
C LEU A 319 1.33 -9.33 16.82
N VAL A 320 2.47 -8.72 16.49
CA VAL A 320 2.71 -8.00 15.23
C VAL A 320 3.26 -8.97 14.18
N ILE A 321 2.58 -9.02 13.05
CA ILE A 321 2.91 -9.84 11.89
C ILE A 321 3.42 -8.89 10.81
N GLU A 322 4.72 -8.64 10.86
CA GLU A 322 5.47 -7.78 9.92
C GLU A 322 6.51 -8.61 9.18
N GLU A 323 6.41 -8.68 7.86
CA GLU A 323 7.35 -9.40 7.02
C GLU A 323 8.56 -8.53 6.65
N GLY A 324 9.75 -9.15 6.67
CA GLY A 324 11.02 -8.51 6.33
C GLY A 324 11.72 -7.82 7.50
N GLN A 325 12.95 -7.37 7.24
CA GLN A 325 13.77 -6.60 8.18
C GLN A 325 14.06 -5.19 7.62
N PRO A 326 14.31 -4.18 8.48
CA PRO A 326 14.04 -4.16 9.92
C PRO A 326 12.55 -4.19 10.26
N GLU A 327 12.19 -4.41 11.51
CA GLU A 327 10.81 -4.45 12.04
C GLU A 327 10.26 -3.04 12.37
N PHE A 328 10.13 -2.18 11.36
CA PHE A 328 9.71 -0.79 11.52
C PHE A 328 8.34 -0.64 12.21
N ILE A 329 7.37 -1.49 11.88
CA ILE A 329 6.02 -1.45 12.48
C ILE A 329 6.13 -1.85 13.95
N GLU A 330 6.79 -2.96 14.26
CA GLU A 330 6.95 -3.41 15.65
C GLU A 330 7.65 -2.36 16.52
N GLN A 331 8.71 -1.72 16.02
CA GLN A 331 9.42 -0.64 16.73
C GLN A 331 8.53 0.57 17.00
N GLN A 332 7.72 0.98 16.01
CA GLN A 332 6.82 2.12 16.16
C GLN A 332 5.65 1.82 17.12
N LEU A 333 5.04 0.64 17.01
CA LEU A 333 3.98 0.19 17.93
C LEU A 333 4.50 0.05 19.37
N SER A 334 5.73 -0.44 19.55
CA SER A 334 6.40 -0.47 20.86
C SER A 334 6.50 0.94 21.46
N THR A 335 6.88 1.91 20.63
CA THR A 335 6.99 3.32 21.04
C THR A 335 5.63 3.89 21.44
N PHE A 336 4.55 3.54 20.74
CA PHE A 336 3.19 3.95 21.11
C PHE A 336 2.77 3.41 22.48
N LEU A 337 2.97 2.11 22.73
CA LEU A 337 2.65 1.51 24.04
C LEU A 337 3.45 2.13 25.18
N TYR A 338 4.76 2.32 24.97
CA TYR A 338 5.65 2.92 25.97
C TYR A 338 5.21 4.34 26.33
N ARG A 339 4.94 5.18 25.32
CA ARG A 339 4.48 6.57 25.53
C ARG A 339 3.11 6.65 26.18
N ALA A 340 2.24 5.69 25.93
CA ALA A 340 0.91 5.60 26.55
C ALA A 340 0.95 5.01 27.98
N GLY A 341 2.11 4.51 28.45
CA GLY A 341 2.20 3.82 29.74
C GLY A 341 1.41 2.51 29.77
N SER A 342 1.19 1.88 28.61
CA SER A 342 0.41 0.66 28.49
C SER A 342 1.18 -0.55 29.05
N SER A 343 0.46 -1.45 29.73
CA SER A 343 1.00 -2.72 30.22
C SER A 343 0.89 -3.86 29.21
N VAL A 344 0.28 -3.62 28.04
CA VAL A 344 0.10 -4.61 26.98
C VAL A 344 1.47 -5.10 26.50
N LYS A 345 1.65 -6.41 26.41
CA LYS A 345 2.90 -6.99 25.89
C LYS A 345 2.84 -7.06 24.36
N LEU A 346 3.71 -6.32 23.68
CA LEU A 346 3.92 -6.48 22.25
C LEU A 346 4.84 -7.67 21.98
N ARG A 347 4.44 -8.53 21.05
CA ARG A 347 5.22 -9.65 20.54
C ARG A 347 5.34 -9.50 19.03
N GLY A 348 6.40 -10.02 18.43
CA GLY A 348 6.57 -10.00 16.97
C GLY A 348 7.78 -10.83 16.57
N LYS A 349 8.87 -10.17 16.16
CA LYS A 349 10.15 -10.83 15.89
C LYS A 349 10.62 -11.63 17.11
N GLY A 350 11.21 -12.79 16.86
CA GLY A 350 11.55 -13.79 17.87
C GLY A 350 10.53 -14.93 17.90
N ILE A 351 9.23 -14.63 17.88
CA ILE A 351 8.19 -15.63 17.57
C ILE A 351 8.13 -15.85 16.05
N LEU A 352 8.15 -14.75 15.31
CA LEU A 352 8.26 -14.75 13.86
C LEU A 352 9.72 -14.47 13.45
N PRO A 353 10.22 -15.05 12.35
CA PRO A 353 11.61 -14.88 11.95
C PRO A 353 11.89 -13.43 11.48
N MET A 354 13.12 -12.98 11.70
CA MET A 354 13.58 -11.65 11.24
C MET A 354 13.71 -11.59 9.71
N ALA A 355 14.26 -12.66 9.12
CA ALA A 355 14.52 -12.78 7.70
C ALA A 355 13.90 -14.06 7.13
N GLY A 356 13.82 -14.13 5.79
CA GLY A 356 13.05 -15.13 5.07
C GLY A 356 11.58 -14.78 4.89
N GLU A 357 10.97 -15.39 3.89
CA GLU A 357 9.54 -15.26 3.57
C GLU A 357 8.66 -15.86 4.68
N TYR A 358 7.56 -15.19 4.97
CA TYR A 358 6.51 -15.70 5.84
C TYR A 358 5.60 -16.63 5.03
N THR A 359 6.13 -17.82 4.75
CA THR A 359 5.36 -18.91 4.12
C THR A 359 4.17 -19.32 4.99
N GLY A 360 3.22 -20.05 4.42
CA GLY A 360 2.05 -20.52 5.18
C GLY A 360 2.41 -21.39 6.40
N GLN A 361 3.56 -22.08 6.36
CA GLN A 361 4.04 -22.86 7.50
C GLN A 361 4.66 -21.96 8.58
N VAL A 362 5.49 -20.98 8.20
CA VAL A 362 6.05 -19.99 9.13
C VAL A 362 4.94 -19.22 9.85
N MET A 363 3.93 -18.79 9.09
CA MET A 363 2.77 -18.08 9.65
C MET A 363 2.00 -18.95 10.65
N LEU A 364 1.75 -20.22 10.31
CA LEU A 364 1.08 -21.15 11.22
C LEU A 364 1.88 -21.37 12.49
N ASP A 365 3.17 -21.67 12.37
CA ASP A 365 4.02 -22.00 13.51
C ASP A 365 4.15 -20.81 14.46
N GLY A 366 4.36 -19.60 13.92
CA GLY A 366 4.44 -18.36 14.70
C GLY A 366 3.14 -18.04 15.44
N ILE A 367 1.99 -18.09 14.76
CA ILE A 367 0.68 -17.84 15.39
C ILE A 367 0.37 -18.92 16.43
N THR A 368 0.69 -20.19 16.14
CA THR A 368 0.50 -21.30 17.08
C THR A 368 1.35 -21.11 18.33
N ALA A 369 2.64 -20.76 18.18
CA ALA A 369 3.54 -20.52 19.30
C ALA A 369 3.04 -19.37 20.19
N PHE A 370 2.64 -18.24 19.58
CA PHE A 370 2.05 -17.12 20.31
C PHE A 370 0.80 -17.53 21.09
N LEU A 371 -0.16 -18.21 20.44
CA LEU A 371 -1.40 -18.60 21.10
C LEU A 371 -1.19 -19.65 22.18
N LYS A 372 -0.22 -20.57 22.05
CA LYS A 372 0.15 -21.52 23.11
C LYS A 372 0.63 -20.81 24.37
N GLU A 373 1.41 -19.74 24.22
CA GLU A 373 1.95 -18.96 25.34
C GLU A 373 0.92 -17.99 25.93
N ALA A 374 0.20 -17.25 25.08
CA ALA A 374 -0.63 -16.13 25.50
C ALA A 374 -2.10 -16.49 25.76
N ALA A 375 -2.66 -17.45 25.01
CA ALA A 375 -4.08 -17.82 25.10
C ALA A 375 -4.34 -19.30 24.78
N PRO A 376 -3.72 -20.26 25.51
CA PRO A 376 -3.81 -21.69 25.18
C PRO A 376 -5.23 -22.23 25.21
N HIS A 377 -6.13 -21.59 25.98
CA HIS A 377 -7.54 -21.96 26.07
C HIS A 377 -8.32 -21.77 24.75
N MET A 378 -7.81 -20.97 23.81
CA MET A 378 -8.42 -20.78 22.49
C MET A 378 -8.11 -21.94 21.52
N LEU A 379 -6.98 -22.62 21.70
CA LEU A 379 -6.54 -23.67 20.77
C LEU A 379 -7.32 -24.98 20.98
N PRO A 380 -7.55 -25.82 19.96
CA PRO A 380 -8.09 -27.17 20.17
C PRO A 380 -7.18 -28.02 21.06
N ALA A 381 -7.74 -28.96 21.84
CA ALA A 381 -6.96 -29.82 22.74
C ALA A 381 -5.83 -30.58 22.03
N LEU A 382 -6.06 -31.01 20.78
CA LEU A 382 -5.06 -31.67 19.93
C LEU A 382 -3.83 -30.81 19.65
N VAL A 383 -4.01 -29.49 19.55
CA VAL A 383 -2.92 -28.53 19.29
C VAL A 383 -2.19 -28.15 20.57
N ARG A 384 -2.87 -28.22 21.73
CA ARG A 384 -2.29 -27.95 23.06
C ARG A 384 -1.37 -29.06 23.56
N ALA A 385 -1.55 -30.28 23.08
CA ALA A 385 -0.73 -31.42 23.49
C ALA A 385 0.77 -31.17 23.16
N PRO A 386 1.69 -31.58 24.06
CA PRO A 386 3.13 -31.35 23.92
C PRO A 386 3.73 -32.06 22.70
#